data_AF-A0A427KWP4-F1
#
_entry.id   AF-A0A427KWP4-F1
#
_cell.length_a   1.000
_cell.length_b   1.000
_cell.length_c   1.000
_cell.angle_alpha   90.00
_cell.angle_beta   90.00
_cell.angle_gamma   90.00
#
_symmetry.space_group_name_H-M   'P 1'
#
loop_
_entity.id
_entity.type
_entity.pdbx_description
1 polymer ?
#
loop_
_entity_poly.entity_id
_entity_poly.type
_entity_poly.pdbx_seq_one_letter_code
_entity_poly.pdbx_strand_id
1 'polypeptide(L)'
;MENPMSSFLSAACLALVVTGMTLSAPVQAHASLEGQAKASVQVSDNRAALTRRYLELTTGGIDKIVQQLISEELAGMADAMPAEQLAWFRANTVIIMRPHMDALIRSLSDDIQTRFTEAELEALVGFYDTPEGRAIAAKQMEMGGAMSQAMQSFEMSYLQDLMTKFCGAFDCGAMAQEAAGATKPAKR
;
A
#
# COMPACT_ATOMS: atom_id res chain seq x y z
N MET A 1 52.88 -7.82 15.43
CA MET A 1 52.15 -8.28 16.63
C MET A 1 51.46 -9.57 16.27
N GLU A 2 52.23 -10.64 16.35
CA GLU A 2 51.78 -12.02 16.28
C GLU A 2 51.23 -12.40 17.66
N ASN A 3 50.14 -13.17 17.68
CA ASN A 3 49.92 -14.14 18.74
C ASN A 3 49.14 -15.35 18.16
N PRO A 4 49.76 -16.54 18.12
CA PRO A 4 49.15 -17.81 17.75
C PRO A 4 48.66 -18.58 19.00
N MET A 5 48.27 -19.86 18.81
CA MET A 5 47.97 -20.92 19.81
C MET A 5 46.46 -21.09 20.13
N SER A 6 45.89 -22.29 20.26
CA SER A 6 46.48 -23.63 20.32
C SER A 6 45.53 -24.70 19.78
N SER A 7 46.10 -25.59 18.97
CA SER A 7 45.63 -26.95 18.74
C SER A 7 45.63 -27.76 20.04
N PHE A 8 44.56 -28.50 20.31
CA PHE A 8 44.63 -29.68 21.18
C PHE A 8 44.41 -30.93 20.34
N LEU A 9 45.53 -31.60 20.10
CA LEU A 9 45.61 -33.01 19.76
C LEU A 9 45.18 -33.82 20.99
N SER A 10 44.31 -34.80 20.82
CA SER A 10 44.35 -36.01 21.63
C SER A 10 43.96 -37.21 20.77
N ALA A 11 45.00 -37.92 20.34
CA ALA A 11 44.89 -39.23 19.71
C ALA A 11 44.64 -40.29 20.80
N ALA A 12 43.74 -41.22 20.53
CA ALA A 12 43.79 -42.57 21.11
C ALA A 12 43.14 -43.55 20.13
N CYS A 13 43.97 -44.48 19.68
CA CYS A 13 43.73 -45.52 18.71
C CYS A 13 42.65 -46.52 19.14
N LEU A 14 41.94 -47.09 18.17
CA LEU A 14 41.64 -48.52 18.13
C LEU A 14 41.48 -48.96 16.67
N ALA A 15 42.54 -49.56 16.15
CA ALA A 15 42.53 -50.28 14.90
C ALA A 15 41.88 -51.66 15.12
N LEU A 16 40.94 -52.02 14.25
CA LEU A 16 40.52 -53.40 14.03
C LEU A 16 40.32 -53.59 12.52
N VAL A 17 41.27 -54.30 11.92
CA VAL A 17 41.24 -54.77 10.52
C VAL A 17 40.64 -56.17 10.54
N VAL A 18 39.48 -56.37 9.90
CA VAL A 18 39.02 -57.70 9.45
C VAL A 18 38.22 -57.56 8.14
N THR A 19 38.86 -58.03 7.07
CA THR A 19 38.36 -58.66 5.83
C THR A 19 36.90 -58.46 5.36
N GLY A 20 36.80 -57.88 4.15
CA GLY A 20 36.06 -58.43 2.99
C GLY A 20 34.69 -59.07 3.22
N MET A 21 33.64 -58.26 3.08
CA MET A 21 32.32 -58.72 2.63
C MET A 21 31.76 -57.65 1.68
N THR A 22 31.51 -58.03 0.43
CA THR A 22 30.71 -57.23 -0.51
C THR A 22 29.25 -57.26 -0.04
N LEU A 23 28.87 -56.34 0.85
CA LEU A 23 27.47 -56.02 1.10
C LEU A 23 27.08 -54.86 0.17
N SER A 24 26.24 -55.15 -0.81
CA SER A 24 25.43 -54.15 -1.49
C SER A 24 24.60 -53.40 -0.46
N ALA A 25 25.06 -52.22 -0.04
CA ALA A 25 24.28 -51.32 0.79
C ALA A 25 23.09 -50.78 -0.04
N PRO A 26 21.89 -50.67 0.55
CA PRO A 26 20.71 -50.25 -0.18
C PRO A 26 20.85 -48.76 -0.55
N VAL A 27 20.79 -48.48 -1.86
CA VAL A 27 20.67 -47.14 -2.48
C VAL A 27 19.34 -46.44 -2.11
N GLN A 28 18.63 -46.90 -1.08
CA GLN A 28 17.35 -46.32 -0.62
C GLN A 28 17.50 -45.30 0.51
N ALA A 29 18.67 -45.22 1.16
CA ALA A 29 18.91 -44.19 2.18
C ALA A 29 19.08 -42.78 1.59
N HIS A 30 19.65 -42.67 0.38
CA HIS A 30 19.79 -41.37 -0.32
C HIS A 30 18.46 -40.85 -0.87
N ALA A 31 17.60 -41.73 -1.41
CA ALA A 31 16.29 -41.34 -1.94
C ALA A 31 15.34 -40.83 -0.82
N SER A 32 15.46 -41.38 0.40
CA SER A 32 14.65 -40.94 1.54
C SER A 32 15.07 -39.57 2.06
N LEU A 33 16.36 -39.22 1.98
CA LEU A 33 16.88 -37.90 2.36
C LEU A 33 16.59 -36.84 1.29
N GLU A 34 16.65 -37.19 0.00
CA GLU A 34 16.26 -36.27 -1.09
C GLU A 34 14.74 -36.04 -1.13
N GLY A 35 13.93 -37.05 -0.80
CA GLY A 35 12.47 -36.91 -0.64
C GLY A 35 12.08 -36.06 0.57
N GLN A 36 12.79 -36.18 1.70
CA GLN A 36 12.59 -35.32 2.87
C GLN A 36 13.15 -33.90 2.68
N ALA A 37 14.23 -33.72 1.91
CA ALA A 37 14.79 -32.40 1.61
C ALA A 37 13.92 -31.62 0.61
N LYS A 38 13.22 -32.29 -0.31
CA LYS A 38 12.20 -31.65 -1.15
C LYS A 38 10.88 -31.36 -0.42
N ALA A 39 10.63 -32.04 0.70
CA ALA A 39 9.52 -31.76 1.60
C ALA A 39 9.89 -30.76 2.71
N SER A 40 11.18 -30.42 2.86
CA SER A 40 11.60 -29.38 3.79
C SER A 40 11.42 -28.01 3.13
N VAL A 41 10.52 -27.24 3.72
CA VAL A 41 10.32 -25.80 3.48
C VAL A 41 9.58 -25.46 2.18
N GLN A 42 8.34 -25.92 2.07
CA GLN A 42 7.33 -25.00 1.56
C GLN A 42 7.19 -23.92 2.65
N VAL A 43 8.02 -22.86 2.59
CA VAL A 43 7.78 -21.65 3.39
C VAL A 43 6.36 -21.28 3.02
N SER A 44 5.42 -21.41 3.95
CA SER A 44 4.07 -20.92 3.68
C SER A 44 4.23 -19.41 3.51
N ASP A 45 4.12 -18.92 2.28
CA ASP A 45 4.14 -17.50 1.98
C ASP A 45 3.07 -16.80 2.82
N ASN A 46 3.51 -16.12 3.88
CA ASN A 46 2.61 -15.50 4.85
C ASN A 46 2.25 -14.06 4.46
N ARG A 47 2.72 -13.59 3.29
CA ARG A 47 2.55 -12.19 2.86
C ARG A 47 1.09 -11.78 2.77
N ALA A 48 0.18 -12.69 2.42
CA ALA A 48 -1.25 -12.39 2.39
C ALA A 48 -1.81 -12.06 3.78
N ALA A 49 -1.42 -12.81 4.82
CA ALA A 49 -1.88 -12.54 6.19
C ALA A 49 -1.22 -11.28 6.76
N LEU A 50 0.09 -11.11 6.52
CA LEU A 50 0.83 -9.92 6.94
C LEU A 50 0.30 -8.65 6.26
N THR A 51 -0.04 -8.70 4.98
CA THR A 51 -0.63 -7.59 4.24
C THR A 51 -1.98 -7.18 4.83
N ARG A 52 -2.85 -8.16 5.16
CA ARG A 52 -4.13 -7.87 5.81
C ARG A 52 -3.91 -7.16 7.15
N ARG A 53 -3.00 -7.69 7.97
CA ARG A 53 -2.65 -7.09 9.28
C ARG A 53 -2.07 -5.69 9.13
N TYR A 54 -1.17 -5.49 8.18
CA TYR A 54 -0.58 -4.20 7.87
C TYR A 54 -1.65 -3.16 7.49
N LEU A 55 -2.59 -3.53 6.63
CA LEU A 55 -3.70 -2.65 6.22
C LEU A 55 -4.60 -2.32 7.41
N GLU A 56 -4.96 -3.28 8.25
CA GLU A 56 -5.76 -3.04 9.47
C GLU A 56 -5.07 -2.04 10.41
N LEU A 57 -3.77 -2.20 10.64
CA LEU A 57 -3.00 -1.36 11.57
C LEU A 57 -2.80 0.06 11.06
N THR A 58 -2.62 0.24 9.76
CA THR A 58 -2.30 1.54 9.16
C THR A 58 -3.53 2.38 8.82
N THR A 59 -4.64 1.73 8.47
CA THR A 59 -5.89 2.42 8.09
C THR A 59 -6.83 2.63 9.27
N GLY A 60 -6.60 1.96 10.40
CA GLY A 60 -7.54 1.91 11.52
C GLY A 60 -8.81 1.12 11.19
N GLY A 61 -8.77 0.29 10.14
CA GLY A 61 -9.90 -0.47 9.61
C GLY A 61 -10.59 0.25 8.45
N ILE A 62 -10.79 -0.46 7.35
CA ILE A 62 -11.33 0.09 6.10
C ILE A 62 -12.77 0.58 6.26
N ASP A 63 -13.54 -0.08 7.12
CA ASP A 63 -14.91 0.35 7.45
C ASP A 63 -14.95 1.77 8.02
N LYS A 64 -13.93 2.16 8.82
CA LYS A 64 -13.86 3.50 9.40
C LYS A 64 -13.62 4.56 8.33
N ILE A 65 -12.69 4.28 7.41
CA ILE A 65 -12.41 5.16 6.27
C ILE A 65 -13.68 5.34 5.41
N VAL A 66 -14.39 4.25 5.11
CA VAL A 66 -15.61 4.27 4.32
C VAL A 66 -16.70 5.09 5.02
N GLN A 67 -16.92 4.88 6.32
CA GLN A 67 -17.89 5.65 7.08
C GLN A 67 -17.57 7.15 7.07
N GLN A 68 -16.29 7.51 7.18
CA GLN A 68 -15.87 8.89 7.17
C GLN A 68 -16.08 9.56 5.81
N LEU A 69 -15.64 8.90 4.73
CA LEU A 69 -15.88 9.36 3.34
C LEU A 69 -17.37 9.59 3.06
N ILE A 70 -18.22 8.62 3.42
CA ILE A 70 -19.66 8.73 3.20
C ILE A 70 -20.25 9.88 4.01
N SER A 71 -19.81 10.06 5.25
CA SER A 71 -20.31 11.13 6.12
C SER A 71 -19.93 12.51 5.60
N GLU A 72 -18.68 12.68 5.15
CA GLU A 72 -18.17 13.92 4.58
C GLU A 72 -18.90 14.27 3.26
N GLU A 73 -19.05 13.29 2.37
CA GLU A 73 -19.79 13.47 1.11
C GLU A 73 -21.25 13.86 1.35
N LEU A 74 -21.95 13.12 2.23
CA LEU A 74 -23.36 13.41 2.54
C LEU A 74 -23.54 14.77 3.23
N ALA A 75 -22.56 15.22 4.02
CA ALA A 75 -22.59 16.55 4.63
C ALA A 75 -22.43 17.64 3.57
N GLY A 76 -21.54 17.46 2.59
CA GLY A 76 -21.35 18.41 1.49
C GLY A 76 -22.56 18.54 0.56
N MET A 77 -23.36 17.48 0.43
CA MET A 77 -24.53 17.44 -0.46
C MET A 77 -25.86 17.82 0.23
N ALA A 78 -25.88 17.92 1.56
CA ALA A 78 -27.12 18.03 2.33
C ALA A 78 -27.99 19.24 1.94
N ASP A 79 -27.37 20.37 1.60
CA ASP A 79 -28.06 21.61 1.20
C ASP A 79 -28.31 21.70 -0.31
N ALA A 80 -27.70 20.83 -1.11
CA ALA A 80 -27.75 20.86 -2.56
C ALA A 80 -28.84 19.95 -3.18
N MET A 81 -29.53 19.14 -2.36
CA MET A 81 -30.35 18.03 -2.83
C MET A 81 -31.71 17.94 -2.12
N PRO A 82 -32.81 17.62 -2.84
CA PRO A 82 -34.11 17.32 -2.23
C PRO A 82 -34.04 16.18 -1.20
N ALA A 83 -34.83 16.27 -0.13
CA ALA A 83 -34.77 15.33 1.00
C ALA A 83 -34.98 13.85 0.59
N GLU A 84 -35.84 13.59 -0.39
CA GLU A 84 -36.07 12.24 -0.92
C GLU A 84 -34.81 11.65 -1.57
N GLN A 85 -34.10 12.44 -2.36
CA GLN A 85 -32.87 12.01 -3.03
C GLN A 85 -31.75 11.80 -2.00
N LEU A 86 -31.66 12.67 -0.99
CA LEU A 86 -30.70 12.50 0.11
C LEU A 86 -30.98 11.24 0.94
N ALA A 87 -32.25 10.91 1.17
CA ALA A 87 -32.65 9.67 1.83
C ALA A 87 -32.29 8.44 0.98
N TRP A 88 -32.50 8.50 -0.34
CA TRP A 88 -32.08 7.44 -1.25
C TRP A 88 -30.56 7.25 -1.23
N PHE A 89 -29.77 8.32 -1.29
CA PHE A 89 -28.31 8.26 -1.19
C PHE A 89 -27.89 7.57 0.11
N ARG A 90 -28.39 8.02 1.26
CA ARG A 90 -28.07 7.41 2.57
C ARG A 90 -28.35 5.90 2.61
N ALA A 91 -29.46 5.46 2.02
CA ALA A 91 -29.85 4.06 1.99
C ALA A 91 -29.00 3.20 1.04
N ASN A 92 -28.49 3.78 -0.05
CA ASN A 92 -27.87 3.01 -1.13
C ASN A 92 -26.34 3.13 -1.20
N THR A 93 -25.74 4.21 -0.71
CA THR A 93 -24.30 4.48 -0.86
C THR A 93 -23.45 3.34 -0.32
N VAL A 94 -23.70 2.84 0.90
CA VAL A 94 -22.90 1.74 1.47
C VAL A 94 -23.04 0.45 0.65
N ILE A 95 -24.25 0.16 0.17
CA ILE A 95 -24.56 -1.05 -0.61
C ILE A 95 -23.81 -1.02 -1.93
N ILE A 96 -23.88 0.11 -2.64
CA ILE A 96 -23.24 0.32 -3.93
C ILE A 96 -21.71 0.35 -3.78
N MET A 97 -21.19 1.05 -2.76
CA MET A 97 -19.75 1.27 -2.57
C MET A 97 -18.99 -0.01 -2.20
N ARG A 98 -19.61 -0.91 -1.42
CA ARG A 98 -18.96 -2.11 -0.87
C ARG A 98 -18.21 -2.97 -1.91
N PRO A 99 -18.82 -3.42 -3.03
CA PRO A 99 -18.09 -4.21 -4.03
C PRO A 99 -16.92 -3.46 -4.67
N HIS A 100 -16.99 -2.12 -4.79
CA HIS A 100 -15.87 -1.31 -5.29
C HIS A 100 -14.73 -1.26 -4.26
N MET A 101 -15.07 -1.13 -2.98
CA MET A 101 -14.08 -1.20 -1.89
C MET A 101 -13.41 -2.56 -1.84
N ASP A 102 -14.15 -3.66 -1.96
CA ASP A 102 -13.58 -5.00 -1.99
C ASP A 102 -12.59 -5.18 -3.17
N ALA A 103 -12.90 -4.60 -4.33
CA ALA A 103 -11.99 -4.59 -5.48
C ALA A 103 -10.73 -3.76 -5.20
N LEU A 104 -10.87 -2.57 -4.62
CA LEU A 104 -9.74 -1.72 -4.23
C LEU A 104 -8.81 -2.42 -3.23
N ILE A 105 -9.38 -3.05 -2.19
CA ILE A 105 -8.62 -3.77 -1.17
C ILE A 105 -7.80 -4.90 -1.79
N ARG A 106 -8.42 -5.67 -2.69
CA ARG A 106 -7.72 -6.76 -3.40
C ARG A 106 -6.57 -6.20 -4.22
N SER A 107 -6.83 -5.17 -5.04
CA SER A 107 -5.80 -4.54 -5.87
C SER A 107 -4.64 -4.01 -5.03
N LEU A 108 -4.93 -3.33 -3.92
CA LEU A 108 -3.90 -2.81 -3.01
C LEU A 108 -3.12 -3.94 -2.34
N SER A 109 -3.80 -5.00 -1.94
CA SER A 109 -3.17 -6.18 -1.33
C SER A 109 -2.22 -6.87 -2.30
N ASP A 110 -2.60 -6.98 -3.58
CA ASP A 110 -1.74 -7.56 -4.63
C ASP A 110 -0.52 -6.67 -4.89
N ASP A 111 -0.72 -5.37 -4.94
CA ASP A 111 0.35 -4.38 -5.12
C ASP A 111 1.37 -4.41 -3.98
N ILE A 112 0.90 -4.54 -2.74
CA ILE A 112 1.75 -4.66 -1.54
C ILE A 112 2.56 -5.96 -1.59
N GLN A 113 1.90 -7.10 -1.82
CA GLN A 113 2.56 -8.40 -1.87
C GLN A 113 3.59 -8.51 -2.99
N THR A 114 3.42 -7.74 -4.07
CA THR A 114 4.38 -7.68 -5.19
C THR A 114 5.58 -6.81 -4.88
N ARG A 115 5.40 -5.72 -4.11
CA ARG A 115 6.46 -4.74 -3.83
C ARG A 115 7.27 -5.05 -2.58
N PHE A 116 6.66 -5.71 -1.61
CA PHE A 116 7.30 -6.03 -0.34
C PHE A 116 7.61 -7.52 -0.25
N THR A 117 8.80 -7.80 0.26
CA THR A 117 9.17 -9.12 0.74
C THR A 117 8.41 -9.45 2.03
N GLU A 118 8.37 -10.73 2.40
CA GLU A 118 7.78 -11.17 3.66
C GLU A 118 8.45 -10.50 4.87
N ALA A 119 9.79 -10.46 4.90
CA ALA A 119 10.54 -9.85 5.99
C ALA A 119 10.26 -8.34 6.15
N GLU A 120 10.06 -7.62 5.04
CA GLU A 120 9.68 -6.20 5.10
C GLU A 120 8.26 -6.03 5.64
N LEU A 121 7.32 -6.91 5.26
CA LEU A 121 5.96 -6.91 5.81
C LEU A 121 5.94 -7.25 7.29
N GLU A 122 6.75 -8.21 7.74
CA GLU A 122 6.93 -8.53 9.16
C GLU A 122 7.46 -7.33 9.93
N ALA A 123 8.47 -6.64 9.39
CA ALA A 123 9.02 -5.43 10.00
C ALA A 123 7.99 -4.29 10.08
N LEU A 124 7.21 -4.08 9.02
CA LEU A 124 6.13 -3.09 9.00
C LEU A 124 5.05 -3.43 10.03
N VAL A 125 4.57 -4.68 10.06
CA VAL A 125 3.59 -5.13 11.05
C VAL A 125 4.13 -4.95 12.47
N GLY A 126 5.36 -5.38 12.73
CA GLY A 126 6.00 -5.26 14.05
C GLY A 126 6.11 -3.80 14.51
N PHE A 127 6.41 -2.87 13.60
CA PHE A 127 6.40 -1.45 13.89
C PHE A 127 4.99 -0.92 14.19
N TYR A 128 4.02 -1.19 13.32
CA TYR A 128 2.65 -0.67 13.45
C TYR A 128 1.84 -1.36 14.55
N ASP A 129 2.28 -2.50 15.09
CA ASP A 129 1.69 -3.10 16.29
C ASP A 129 2.02 -2.32 17.57
N THR A 130 2.98 -1.41 17.54
CA THR A 130 3.26 -0.50 18.67
C THR A 130 2.24 0.64 18.76
N PRO A 131 1.97 1.19 19.96
CA PRO A 131 1.17 2.40 20.11
C PRO A 131 1.69 3.58 19.27
N GLU A 132 3.01 3.76 19.24
CA GLU A 132 3.69 4.82 18.49
C GLU A 132 3.52 4.61 16.98
N GLY A 133 3.67 3.38 16.50
CA GLY A 133 3.46 3.02 15.10
C GLY A 133 2.05 3.36 14.63
N ARG A 134 1.01 2.96 15.38
CA ARG A 134 -0.39 3.33 15.05
C ARG A 134 -0.63 4.84 15.09
N ALA A 135 -0.05 5.53 16.08
CA ALA A 135 -0.18 6.98 16.17
C ALA A 135 0.50 7.69 14.98
N ILE A 136 1.64 7.16 14.51
CA ILE A 136 2.32 7.66 13.31
C ILE A 136 1.47 7.40 12.07
N ALA A 137 0.87 6.21 11.91
CA ALA A 137 -0.02 5.91 10.78
C ALA A 137 -1.20 6.89 10.69
N ALA A 138 -1.89 7.13 11.82
CA ALA A 138 -2.99 8.08 11.89
C ALA A 138 -2.56 9.50 11.49
N LYS A 139 -1.44 9.98 12.05
CA LYS A 139 -0.90 11.31 11.72
C LYS A 139 -0.46 11.42 10.27
N GLN A 140 0.08 10.36 9.66
CA GLN A 140 0.47 10.37 8.25
C GLN A 140 -0.75 10.53 7.33
N MET A 141 -1.88 9.88 7.65
CA MET A 141 -3.13 10.09 6.91
C MET A 141 -3.64 11.53 7.06
N GLU A 142 -3.68 12.06 8.29
CA GLU A 142 -4.08 13.44 8.56
C GLU A 142 -3.20 14.46 7.82
N MET A 143 -1.89 14.26 7.86
CA MET A 143 -0.92 15.08 7.12
C MET A 143 -1.12 15.00 5.61
N GLY A 144 -1.48 13.84 5.07
CA GLY A 144 -1.83 13.67 3.65
C GLY A 144 -3.03 14.53 3.25
N GLY A 145 -4.10 14.51 4.06
CA GLY A 145 -5.27 15.37 3.85
C GLY A 145 -4.94 16.86 3.94
N ALA A 146 -4.20 17.26 4.99
CA ALA A 146 -3.78 18.64 5.18
C ALA A 146 -2.90 19.14 4.02
N MET A 147 -1.99 18.30 3.52
CA MET A 147 -1.16 18.61 2.35
C MET A 147 -2.00 18.79 1.09
N SER A 148 -3.00 17.93 0.85
CA SER A 148 -3.89 18.05 -0.30
C SER A 148 -4.67 19.37 -0.28
N GLN A 149 -5.22 19.75 0.88
CA GLN A 149 -5.94 21.02 1.05
C GLN A 149 -5.03 22.24 0.86
N ALA A 150 -3.81 22.18 1.40
CA ALA A 150 -2.82 23.24 1.22
C ALA A 150 -2.44 23.40 -0.27
N MET A 151 -2.27 22.29 -0.99
CA MET A 151 -1.95 22.31 -2.41
C MET A 151 -3.09 22.93 -3.24
N GLN A 152 -4.34 22.56 -2.96
CA GLN A 152 -5.50 23.14 -3.65
C GLN A 152 -5.61 24.65 -3.40
N SER A 153 -5.39 25.08 -2.15
CA SER A 153 -5.41 26.51 -1.80
C SER A 153 -4.29 27.28 -2.50
N PHE A 154 -3.09 26.67 -2.57
CA PHE A 154 -1.96 27.21 -3.32
C PHE A 154 -2.29 27.35 -4.81
N GLU A 155 -2.84 26.31 -5.45
CA GLU A 155 -3.18 26.31 -6.88
C GLU A 155 -4.18 27.42 -7.22
N MET A 156 -5.24 27.56 -6.43
CA MET A 156 -6.23 28.62 -6.62
C MET A 156 -5.63 30.02 -6.49
N SER A 157 -4.79 30.23 -5.47
CA SER A 157 -4.12 31.52 -5.25
C SER A 157 -3.15 31.85 -6.39
N TYR A 158 -2.38 30.85 -6.82
CA TYR A 158 -1.45 30.97 -7.94
C TYR A 158 -2.17 31.31 -9.24
N LEU A 159 -3.26 30.61 -9.58
CA LEU A 159 -4.05 30.87 -10.78
C LEU A 159 -4.70 32.27 -10.74
N GLN A 160 -5.21 32.69 -9.59
CA GLN A 160 -5.76 34.03 -9.42
C GLN A 160 -4.70 35.11 -9.66
N ASP A 161 -3.51 34.96 -9.08
CA ASP A 161 -2.40 35.90 -9.27
C ASP A 161 -1.91 35.90 -10.72
N LEU A 162 -1.80 34.73 -11.33
CA LEU A 162 -1.39 34.57 -12.72
C LEU A 162 -2.37 35.29 -13.65
N MET A 163 -3.68 35.07 -13.48
CA MET A 163 -4.71 35.73 -14.29
C MET A 163 -4.74 37.23 -14.06
N THR A 164 -4.57 37.68 -12.82
CA THR A 164 -4.50 39.11 -12.50
C THR A 164 -3.33 39.77 -13.21
N LYS A 165 -2.14 39.16 -13.16
CA LYS A 165 -0.94 39.68 -13.84
C LYS A 165 -1.06 39.60 -15.36
N PHE A 166 -1.60 38.50 -15.88
CA PHE A 166 -1.87 38.33 -17.30
C PHE A 166 -2.81 39.45 -17.80
N CYS A 167 -3.91 39.71 -17.10
CA CYS A 167 -4.84 40.78 -17.48
C CYS A 167 -4.34 42.20 -17.17
N GLY A 168 -3.31 42.34 -16.33
CA GLY A 168 -2.57 43.59 -16.20
C GLY A 168 -1.63 43.85 -17.38
N ALA A 169 -1.09 42.79 -17.98
CA ALA A 169 -0.20 42.88 -19.15
C ALA A 169 -0.94 42.92 -20.49
N PHE A 170 -2.10 42.25 -20.55
CA PHE A 170 -2.94 42.11 -21.74
C PHE A 170 -4.36 42.56 -21.42
N ASP A 171 -5.03 43.28 -22.31
CA ASP A 171 -6.43 43.66 -22.10
C ASP A 171 -7.35 42.44 -22.28
N CYS A 172 -7.54 41.70 -21.18
CA CYS A 172 -8.45 40.55 -21.13
C CYS A 172 -9.90 40.93 -21.47
N GLY A 173 -10.31 42.18 -21.26
CA GLY A 173 -11.64 42.67 -21.63
C GLY A 173 -11.78 42.79 -23.15
N ALA A 174 -10.77 43.37 -23.81
CA ALA A 174 -10.71 43.42 -25.27
C ALA A 174 -10.62 42.02 -25.89
N MET A 175 -9.80 41.13 -25.34
CA MET A 175 -9.70 39.74 -25.82
C MET A 175 -11.03 38.97 -25.70
N ALA A 176 -11.77 39.16 -24.60
CA ALA A 176 -13.08 38.54 -24.42
C ALA A 176 -14.12 39.09 -25.42
N GLN A 177 -14.05 40.39 -25.75
CA GLN A 177 -14.91 41.02 -26.75
C GLN A 177 -14.55 40.61 -28.18
N GLU A 178 -13.27 40.45 -28.50
CA GLU A 178 -12.83 39.92 -29.81
C GLU A 178 -13.25 38.45 -29.99
N ALA A 179 -13.11 37.63 -28.95
CA ALA A 179 -13.60 36.25 -28.95
C ALA A 179 -15.13 36.17 -29.10
N ALA A 180 -15.87 37.08 -28.46
CA ALA A 180 -17.33 37.17 -28.58
C ALA A 180 -17.80 37.85 -29.89
N GLY A 181 -16.93 38.62 -30.56
CA GLY A 181 -17.21 39.39 -31.77
C GLY A 181 -16.88 38.67 -33.08
N ALA A 182 -16.20 37.52 -33.03
CA ALA A 182 -15.81 36.73 -34.21
C ALA A 182 -16.97 36.00 -34.94
N THR A 183 -18.23 36.27 -34.57
CA THR A 183 -19.45 35.78 -35.26
C THR A 183 -20.25 36.92 -35.91
N LYS A 184 -19.60 37.73 -36.76
CA LYS A 184 -20.36 38.50 -37.77
C LYS A 184 -20.18 37.84 -39.14
N PRO A 185 -21.23 37.25 -39.75
CA PRO A 185 -21.11 36.70 -41.10
C PRO A 185 -20.89 37.87 -42.06
N ALA A 186 -19.91 37.73 -42.95
CA ALA A 186 -19.69 38.66 -44.03
C ALA A 186 -20.97 38.76 -44.88
N LYS A 187 -21.55 39.96 -44.96
CA LYS A 187 -22.71 40.20 -45.84
C LYS A 187 -22.28 40.03 -47.29
N ARG A 188 -23.07 39.22 -47.98
CA ARG A 188 -23.05 38.95 -49.43
C ARG A 188 -23.47 40.17 -50.23
#